data_AF-A0A432GZC6-F1
#
_entry.id   AF-A0A432GZC6-F1
#
_cell.length_a   1.000
_cell.length_b   1.000
_cell.length_c   1.000
_cell.angle_alpha   90.00
_cell.angle_beta   90.00
_cell.angle_gamma   90.00
#
_symmetry.space_group_name_H-M   'P 1'
#
loop_
_entity.id
_entity.type
_entity.pdbx_description
1 polymer ?
#
loop_
_entity_poly.entity_id
_entity_poly.type
_entity_poly.pdbx_seq_one_letter_code
_entity_poly.pdbx_strand_id
1 'polypeptide(L)' 'MYLLDYLFIGSVVLPCEDASDIDDDGSLNIADPINYLAYLFSGGPPPAPPNPVTGCGEDVIDTDSLDCEEMNCP' A
#
# COMPACT_ATOMS: atom_id res chain seq x y z
N MET A 1 -8.35 -2.97 6.00
CA MET A 1 -8.42 -3.77 4.76
C MET A 1 -9.53 -3.18 3.91
N TYR A 2 -9.22 -2.08 3.21
CA TYR A 2 -10.19 -1.27 2.45
C TYR A 2 -9.86 -1.22 0.96
N LEU A 3 -8.69 -1.74 0.56
CA LEU A 3 -8.18 -1.69 -0.81
C LEU A 3 -9.04 -2.47 -1.82
N LEU A 4 -9.46 -3.69 -1.48
CA LEU A 4 -10.33 -4.46 -2.39
C LEU A 4 -11.71 -3.81 -2.56
N ASP A 5 -12.27 -3.22 -1.50
CA ASP A 5 -13.54 -2.48 -1.58
C ASP A 5 -13.37 -1.21 -2.42
N TYR A 6 -12.24 -0.50 -2.27
CA TYR A 6 -11.89 0.65 -3.11
C TYR A 6 -11.83 0.26 -4.59
N LEU A 7 -11.09 -0.80 -4.94
CA LEU A 7 -10.87 -1.23 -6.32
C LEU A 7 -12.13 -1.77 -7.02
N PHE A 8 -12.99 -2.49 -6.30
CA PHE A 8 -14.12 -3.20 -6.91
C PHE A 8 -15.48 -2.57 -6.66
N ILE A 9 -15.62 -1.75 -5.62
CA ILE A 9 -16.90 -1.17 -5.20
C ILE A 9 -16.87 0.37 -5.34
N GLY A 10 -15.71 1.00 -5.10
CA GLY A 10 -15.53 2.45 -5.26
C GLY A 10 -16.32 3.30 -4.25
N SER A 11 -16.86 2.70 -3.19
CA SER A 11 -17.66 3.39 -2.16
C SER A 11 -16.89 3.72 -0.89
N VAL A 12 -15.60 3.36 -0.84
CA VAL A 12 -14.72 3.57 0.31
C VAL A 12 -13.64 4.55 -0.11
N VAL A 13 -13.30 5.50 0.76
CA VAL A 13 -12.12 6.36 0.58
C VAL A 13 -10.97 5.70 1.34
N LEU A 14 -9.81 5.59 0.69
CA LEU A 14 -8.63 5.06 1.35
C LEU A 14 -8.08 6.09 2.33
N PRO A 15 -7.74 5.69 3.57
CA PRO A 15 -7.17 6.63 4.55
C PRO A 15 -5.75 7.11 4.16
N CYS A 16 -5.07 6.35 3.31
CA CYS A 16 -3.70 6.59 2.86
C CYS A 16 -3.58 5.85 1.54
N GLU A 17 -3.62 6.60 0.43
CA GLU A 17 -3.56 6.04 -0.92
C GLU A 17 -2.18 5.50 -1.20
N ASP A 18 -1.15 6.25 -0.81
CA ASP A 18 0.24 5.85 -0.96
C ASP A 18 0.58 4.53 -0.21
N ALA A 19 0.20 4.36 1.06
CA ALA A 19 0.38 3.05 1.73
C ALA A 19 -0.52 1.91 1.18
N SER A 20 -1.44 2.22 0.27
CA SER A 20 -2.23 1.21 -0.44
C SER A 20 -1.61 0.78 -1.77
N ASP A 21 -0.58 1.49 -2.24
CA ASP A 21 0.32 1.11 -3.33
C ASP A 21 1.43 0.22 -2.73
N ILE A 22 1.28 -1.08 -2.91
CA ILE A 22 2.06 -2.08 -2.17
C ILE A 22 3.41 -2.33 -2.84
N ASP A 23 3.47 -2.22 -4.17
CA ASP A 23 4.70 -2.32 -4.94
C ASP A 23 5.29 -0.97 -5.36
N ASP A 24 4.69 0.14 -4.93
CA ASP A 24 5.25 1.50 -4.98
C ASP A 24 5.56 1.90 -6.43
N ASP A 25 4.55 1.69 -7.28
CA ASP A 25 4.61 1.96 -8.73
C ASP A 25 3.83 3.21 -9.17
N GLY A 26 3.22 3.90 -8.20
CA GLY A 26 2.39 5.10 -8.35
C GLY A 26 0.99 4.82 -8.87
N SER A 27 0.53 3.57 -8.85
CA SER A 27 -0.76 3.15 -9.43
C SER A 27 -1.54 2.16 -8.57
N LEU A 28 -2.58 2.65 -7.91
CA LEU A 28 -3.53 1.78 -7.21
C LEU A 28 -4.33 0.86 -8.15
N ASN A 29 -4.00 -0.42 -8.14
CA ASN A 29 -4.60 -1.43 -8.99
C ASN A 29 -4.67 -2.83 -8.33
N ILE A 30 -5.00 -3.85 -9.11
CA ILE A 30 -5.19 -5.21 -8.57
C ILE A 30 -3.87 -5.90 -8.22
N ALA A 31 -2.73 -5.42 -8.73
CA ALA A 31 -1.40 -5.92 -8.39
C ALA A 31 -1.12 -5.73 -6.90
N ASP A 32 -1.52 -4.61 -6.31
CA ASP A 32 -1.28 -4.28 -4.90
C ASP A 32 -1.76 -5.36 -3.92
N PRO A 33 -3.07 -5.73 -3.88
CA PRO A 33 -3.53 -6.78 -2.99
C PRO A 33 -2.98 -8.16 -3.39
N ILE A 34 -2.64 -8.41 -4.66
CA ILE A 34 -2.02 -9.67 -5.08
C ILE A 34 -0.61 -9.80 -4.48
N ASN A 35 0.21 -8.76 -4.60
CA ASN A 35 1.55 -8.69 -4.02
C ASN A 35 1.50 -8.86 -2.50
N TYR A 36 0.56 -8.17 -1.84
CA TYR A 36 0.41 -8.28 -0.40
C TYR A 36 -0.03 -9.69 0.05
N LEU A 37 -0.98 -10.31 -0.65
CA LEU A 37 -1.40 -11.69 -0.35
C LEU A 37 -0.28 -12.70 -0.65
N ALA A 38 0.52 -12.46 -1.68
CA ALA A 38 1.68 -13.29 -2.00
C ALA A 38 2.72 -13.23 -0.88
N TYR A 39 3.00 -12.05 -0.32
CA TYR A 39 3.84 -11.89 0.87
C TYR A 39 3.28 -12.68 2.06
N LEU A 40 2.00 -12.51 2.38
CA LEU A 40 1.38 -13.11 3.56
C LEU A 40 1.27 -14.65 3.49
N PHE A 41 0.98 -15.20 2.31
CA PHE A 41 0.55 -16.60 2.20
C PHE A 41 1.40 -17.47 1.27
N SER A 42 2.24 -16.87 0.43
CA SER A 42 3.00 -17.59 -0.60
C SER A 42 4.51 -17.39 -0.48
N GLY A 43 5.00 -16.64 0.51
CA GLY A 43 6.42 -16.33 0.67
C GLY A 43 6.95 -15.38 -0.41
N GLY A 44 6.09 -14.51 -0.95
CA GLY A 44 6.48 -13.42 -1.84
C GLY A 44 7.37 -12.38 -1.15
N PRO A 45 7.95 -11.43 -1.93
CA PRO A 45 8.74 -10.35 -1.37
C PRO A 45 7.90 -9.49 -0.41
N PRO A 46 8.51 -8.86 0.61
CA PRO A 46 7.80 -7.87 1.42
C PRO A 46 7.36 -6.67 0.55
N PRO A 47 6.31 -5.93 0.97
CA PRO A 47 5.94 -4.66 0.35
C PRO A 47 7.10 -3.66 0.28
N ALA A 48 6.96 -2.63 -0.55
CA ALA A 48 7.89 -1.50 -0.55
C ALA A 48 8.00 -0.85 0.84
N PRO A 49 9.19 -0.39 1.27
CA PRO A 49 9.34 0.32 2.54
C PRO A 49 8.74 1.73 2.44
N PRO A 50 8.09 2.27 3.49
CA PRO A 50 7.96 1.71 4.85
C PRO A 50 6.88 0.61 4.96
N ASN A 51 7.24 -0.54 5.57
CA ASN A 51 6.37 -1.71 5.68
C ASN A 51 6.46 -2.39 7.07
N PRO A 52 5.64 -3.43 7.35
CA PRO A 52 5.65 -4.13 8.64
C PRO A 52 6.99 -4.78 9.04
N VAL A 53 7.92 -4.98 8.10
CA VAL A 53 9.25 -5.56 8.35
C VAL A 53 10.25 -4.47 8.74
N THR A 54 10.25 -3.35 8.03
CA THR A 54 11.15 -2.21 8.29
C THR A 54 10.66 -1.30 9.40
N GLY A 55 9.36 -1.37 9.73
CA GLY A 55 8.70 -0.40 10.59
C GLY A 55 8.48 0.92 9.86
N CYS A 56 8.18 1.97 10.64
CA CYS A 56 8.02 3.30 10.10
C CYS A 56 9.34 3.90 9.60
N GLY A 57 9.22 4.77 8.62
CA GLY A 57 10.33 5.52 8.04
C GLY A 57 9.77 6.57 7.09
N GLU A 58 10.66 7.41 6.57
CA GLU A 58 10.32 8.20 5.38
C GLU A 58 10.05 7.23 4.24
N ASP A 59 9.01 7.51 3.46
CA ASP A 59 8.96 6.98 2.12
C ASP A 59 10.06 7.67 1.30
N VAL A 60 11.08 6.87 0.95
CA VAL A 60 12.26 7.33 0.22
C VAL A 60 12.07 7.22 -1.29
N ILE A 61 10.97 6.61 -1.72
CA ILE A 61 10.60 6.39 -3.12
C ILE A 61 9.34 7.20 -3.49
N ASP A 62 8.96 8.19 -2.65
CA ASP A 62 7.91 9.18 -2.95
C ASP A 62 8.26 10.00 -4.22
N THR A 63 7.86 9.45 -5.37
CA THR A 63 8.10 10.04 -6.69
C THR A 63 6.82 10.19 -7.49
N ASP A 64 5.70 9.77 -6.93
CA ASP A 64 4.40 9.83 -7.56
C ASP A 64 3.52 10.94 -6.96
N SER A 65 2.20 10.79 -7.05
CA SER A 65 1.22 11.80 -6.65
C SER A 65 0.20 11.29 -5.63
N LEU A 66 0.35 10.04 -5.21
CA LEU A 66 -0.37 9.45 -4.10
C LEU A 66 0.18 10.08 -2.82
N ASP A 67 -0.70 10.30 -1.86
CA ASP A 67 -0.32 10.92 -0.59
C ASP A 67 -1.14 10.26 0.53
N CYS A 68 -0.74 10.52 1.76
CA CYS A 68 -1.43 10.07 2.95
C CYS A 68 -1.92 11.25 3.75
N GLU A 69 -3.25 11.41 3.81
CA GLU A 69 -3.87 12.44 4.65
C GLU A 69 -3.51 12.24 6.13
N GLU A 70 -3.26 10.99 6.57
CA GLU A 70 -2.75 10.68 7.90
C GLU A 70 -1.59 9.67 7.85
N MET A 71 -0.37 10.14 8.16
CA MET A 71 0.76 9.28 8.49
C MET A 71 0.67 8.78 9.94
N ASN A 72 -0.19 7.80 10.18
CA ASN A 72 -0.33 7.19 11.50
C ASN A 72 0.72 6.09 11.72
N CYS A 73 1.94 6.51 12.03
CA CYS A 73 2.96 5.66 12.63
C CYS A 73 2.83 5.70 14.18
N PRO A 74 2.64 4.56 14.87
CA PRO A 74 2.69 4.50 16.35
C PRO A 74 4.11 4.63 16.93
#